data_AF-A0A940QTV7-F1
#
_entry.id   AF-A0A940QTV7-F1
#
_cell.length_a   1.000
_cell.length_b   1.000
_cell.length_c   1.000
_cell.angle_alpha   90.00
_cell.angle_beta   90.00
_cell.angle_gamma   90.00
#
_symmetry.space_group_name_H-M   'P 1'
#
loop_
_entity.id
_entity.type
_entity.pdbx_description
1 polymer ?
#
loop_
_entity_poly.entity_id
_entity_poly.type
_entity_poly.pdbx_seq_one_letter_code
_entity_poly.pdbx_strand_id
1 'polypeptide(L)'
;LFDRLKEGGIKIGIATGRMSKPEQEWDRFKRFGLERFIDSIVTSREVASRKPAPDAILECARRMNVPIQNCLVVGDTEDDVIAARKAAGIPVAILEGEDHKQQEFPWPYWREKII
;
A
#
# COMPACT_ATOMS: atom_id res chain seq x y z
N LEU A 1 -2.02 -11.77 -12.13
CA LEU A 1 -1.31 -11.40 -10.87
C LEU A 1 -2.23 -11.57 -9.67
N PHE A 2 -3.31 -10.78 -9.57
CA PHE A 2 -4.22 -10.83 -8.42
C PHE A 2 -4.79 -12.22 -8.12
N ASP A 3 -5.19 -12.99 -9.15
CA ASP A 3 -5.65 -14.37 -8.95
C ASP A 3 -4.59 -15.23 -8.25
N ARG A 4 -3.33 -15.20 -8.72
CA ARG A 4 -2.21 -15.92 -8.11
C ARG A 4 -1.97 -15.52 -6.64
N LEU A 5 -2.13 -14.23 -6.32
CA LEU A 5 -2.00 -13.76 -4.93
C LEU A 5 -3.13 -14.33 -4.06
N LYS A 6 -4.37 -14.31 -4.55
CA LYS A 6 -5.52 -14.87 -3.82
C LYS A 6 -5.45 -16.39 -3.69
N GLU A 7 -5.03 -17.10 -4.74
CA GLU A 7 -4.78 -18.55 -4.71
C GLU A 7 -3.70 -18.90 -3.68
N GLY A 8 -2.69 -18.03 -3.50
CA GLY A 8 -1.67 -18.14 -2.46
C GLY A 8 -2.13 -17.71 -1.05
N GLY A 9 -3.40 -17.35 -0.87
CA GLY A 9 -3.94 -16.90 0.42
C GLY A 9 -3.49 -15.51 0.87
N ILE A 10 -2.92 -14.71 -0.04
CA ILE A 10 -2.42 -13.36 0.27
C ILE A 10 -3.60 -12.38 0.28
N LYS A 11 -3.73 -11.61 1.36
CA LYS A 11 -4.70 -10.52 1.47
C LYS A 11 -4.16 -9.24 0.85
N ILE A 12 -5.03 -8.46 0.26
CA ILE A 12 -4.68 -7.26 -0.50
C ILE A 12 -5.41 -6.06 0.08
N GLY A 13 -4.64 -5.13 0.66
CA GLY A 13 -5.13 -3.88 1.21
C GLY A 13 -4.67 -2.69 0.37
N ILE A 14 -5.51 -1.67 0.28
CA ILE A 14 -5.20 -0.41 -0.41
C ILE A 14 -5.08 0.70 0.63
N ALA A 15 -3.85 1.16 0.89
CA ALA A 15 -3.57 2.30 1.75
C ALA A 15 -3.24 3.53 0.88
N THR A 16 -4.18 4.46 0.74
CA THR A 16 -4.05 5.59 -0.20
C THR A 16 -3.96 6.95 0.49
N GLY A 17 -3.16 7.84 -0.12
CA GLY A 17 -3.05 9.26 0.26
C GLY A 17 -4.28 10.12 -0.07
N ARG A 18 -5.29 9.54 -0.74
CA ARG A 18 -6.47 10.26 -1.23
C ARG A 18 -7.43 10.64 -0.09
N MET A 19 -8.09 11.79 -0.26
CA MET A 19 -9.12 12.34 0.64
C MET A 19 -10.56 11.99 0.20
N SER A 20 -10.71 11.17 -0.83
CA SER A 20 -11.99 10.60 -1.23
C SER A 20 -12.56 9.73 -0.10
N LYS A 21 -13.88 9.53 -0.12
CA LYS A 21 -14.49 8.55 0.78
C LYS A 21 -14.12 7.12 0.34
N PRO A 22 -14.08 6.15 1.26
CA PRO A 22 -13.73 4.77 0.93
C PRO A 22 -14.65 4.17 -0.13
N GLU A 23 -15.95 4.49 -0.10
CA GLU A 23 -16.93 3.98 -1.07
C GLU A 23 -16.58 4.42 -2.50
N GLN A 24 -16.05 5.63 -2.65
CA GLN A 24 -15.61 6.13 -3.96
C GLN A 24 -14.39 5.37 -4.47
N GLU A 25 -13.47 4.96 -3.59
CA GLU A 25 -12.34 4.13 -3.98
C GLU A 25 -12.77 2.69 -4.30
N TRP A 26 -13.71 2.11 -3.54
CA TRP A 26 -14.34 0.83 -3.89
C TRP A 26 -14.99 0.87 -5.27
N ASP A 27 -15.74 1.93 -5.58
CA ASP A 27 -16.35 2.12 -6.90
C ASP A 27 -15.31 2.18 -8.03
N ARG A 28 -14.13 2.77 -7.78
CA ARG A 28 -13.04 2.75 -8.77
C ARG A 28 -12.58 1.33 -9.07
N PHE A 29 -12.29 0.51 -8.04
CA PHE A 29 -11.89 -0.88 -8.26
C PHE A 29 -13.01 -1.70 -8.92
N LYS A 30 -14.26 -1.46 -8.54
CA LYS A 30 -15.44 -2.11 -9.13
C LYS A 30 -15.57 -1.84 -10.62
N ARG A 31 -15.32 -0.61 -11.06
CA ARG A 31 -15.36 -0.24 -12.49
C ARG A 31 -14.34 -1.00 -13.34
N PHE A 32 -13.26 -1.51 -12.73
CA PHE A 32 -12.25 -2.33 -13.38
C PHE A 32 -12.42 -3.84 -13.09
N GLY A 33 -13.47 -4.24 -12.36
CA GLY A 33 -13.71 -5.63 -11.97
C GLY A 33 -12.66 -6.18 -10.98
N LEU A 34 -11.98 -5.30 -10.25
CA LEU A 34 -10.90 -5.62 -9.32
C LEU A 34 -11.36 -5.70 -7.85
N GLU A 35 -12.57 -5.26 -7.54
CA GLU A 35 -13.12 -5.20 -6.18
C GLU A 35 -13.07 -6.55 -5.47
N ARG A 36 -13.25 -7.65 -6.21
CA ARG A 36 -13.22 -9.02 -5.68
C ARG A 36 -11.86 -9.42 -5.09
N PHE A 37 -10.79 -8.72 -5.45
CA PHE A 37 -9.44 -9.01 -4.96
C PHE A 37 -9.07 -8.22 -3.71
N ILE A 38 -9.75 -7.10 -3.47
CA ILE A 38 -9.39 -6.15 -2.42
C ILE A 38 -10.10 -6.56 -1.12
N ASP A 39 -9.33 -6.77 -0.06
CA ASP A 39 -9.84 -7.17 1.25
C ASP A 39 -10.07 -5.94 2.15
N SER A 40 -9.39 -4.83 1.87
CA SER A 40 -9.52 -3.59 2.65
C SER A 40 -9.10 -2.38 1.83
N ILE A 41 -9.82 -1.27 1.99
CA ILE A 41 -9.40 0.05 1.50
C ILE A 41 -9.39 0.98 2.70
N VAL A 42 -8.29 1.73 2.84
CA VAL A 42 -8.13 2.80 3.82
C VAL A 42 -7.67 4.05 3.10
N THR A 43 -8.47 5.10 3.24
CA THR A 43 -8.19 6.43 2.68
C THR A 43 -7.60 7.35 3.74
N SER A 44 -6.99 8.45 3.33
CA SER A 44 -6.47 9.45 4.27
C SER A 44 -7.59 10.21 5.02
N ARG A 45 -8.86 9.98 4.65
CA ARG A 45 -10.02 10.50 5.36
C ARG A 45 -10.36 9.72 6.63
N GLU A 46 -9.89 8.48 6.74
CA GLU A 46 -10.22 7.57 7.85
C GLU A 46 -9.13 7.50 8.92
N VAL A 47 -8.01 8.20 8.72
CA VAL A 47 -6.84 8.14 9.59
C VAL A 47 -6.48 9.52 10.12
N ALA A 48 -5.85 9.56 11.29
CA ALA A 48 -5.44 10.81 11.92
C ALA A 48 -4.31 11.49 11.15
N SER A 49 -3.31 10.70 10.71
CA SER A 49 -2.17 11.19 9.95
C SER A 49 -2.07 10.53 8.58
N ARG A 50 -1.99 11.35 7.53
CA ARG A 50 -1.75 10.89 6.16
C ARG A 50 -0.29 10.46 5.97
N LYS A 51 -0.01 9.69 4.90
CA LYS A 51 1.37 9.41 4.46
C LYS A 51 2.16 10.74 4.38
N PRO A 52 3.41 10.76 4.88
CA PRO A 52 4.28 9.62 5.21
C PRO A 52 4.10 9.03 6.62
N ALA A 53 3.00 9.30 7.33
CA ALA A 53 2.64 8.55 8.52
C ALA A 53 2.17 7.12 8.18
N PRO A 54 2.36 6.14 9.09
CA PRO A 54 2.05 4.73 8.82
C PRO A 54 0.56 4.38 8.97
N ASP A 55 -0.27 5.32 9.43
CA ASP A 55 -1.63 5.06 9.93
C ASP A 55 -2.48 4.25 8.94
N ALA A 56 -2.48 4.61 7.66
CA ALA A 56 -3.28 3.90 6.64
C ALA A 56 -2.80 2.45 6.42
N ILE A 57 -1.49 2.21 6.49
CA ILE A 57 -0.90 0.86 6.36
C ILE A 57 -1.30 0.01 7.58
N LEU A 58 -1.15 0.57 8.78
CA LEU A 58 -1.49 -0.11 10.04
C LEU A 58 -2.98 -0.44 10.11
N GLU A 59 -3.83 0.50 9.69
CA GLU A 59 -5.28 0.29 9.64
C GLU A 59 -5.67 -0.76 8.59
N CYS A 60 -5.01 -0.79 7.43
CA CYS A 60 -5.20 -1.86 6.45
C CYS A 60 -4.89 -3.23 7.06
N ALA A 61 -3.71 -3.38 7.68
CA ALA A 61 -3.30 -4.63 8.34
C ALA A 61 -4.29 -5.07 9.42
N ARG A 62 -4.75 -4.12 10.25
CA ARG A 62 -5.75 -4.35 11.30
C ARG A 62 -7.08 -4.83 10.72
N ARG A 63 -7.64 -4.17 9.71
CA ARG A 63 -8.91 -4.54 9.06
C ARG A 63 -8.83 -5.93 8.42
N MET A 64 -7.68 -6.26 7.84
CA MET A 64 -7.45 -7.57 7.23
C MET A 64 -7.11 -8.66 8.26
N ASN A 65 -6.94 -8.33 9.55
CA ASN A 65 -6.47 -9.24 10.59
C ASN A 65 -5.15 -9.93 10.21
N VAL A 66 -4.18 -9.15 9.73
CA VAL A 66 -2.83 -9.61 9.37
C VAL A 66 -1.82 -8.89 10.25
N PRO A 67 -0.89 -9.60 10.92
CA PRO A 67 0.21 -8.97 11.64
C PRO A 67 1.02 -8.10 10.70
N ILE A 68 1.34 -6.85 11.09
CA ILE A 68 2.06 -5.91 10.22
C ILE A 68 3.40 -6.48 9.74
N GLN A 69 4.07 -7.30 10.55
CA GLN A 69 5.34 -7.96 10.23
C GLN A 69 5.24 -8.94 9.05
N ASN A 70 4.02 -9.39 8.72
CA ASN A 70 3.74 -10.27 7.59
C ASN A 70 3.26 -9.50 6.35
N CYS A 71 3.36 -8.17 6.36
CA CYS A 71 2.96 -7.30 5.26
C CYS A 71 4.17 -6.83 4.44
N LEU A 72 3.93 -6.55 3.16
CA LEU A 72 4.81 -5.85 2.24
C LEU A 72 4.03 -4.66 1.67
N VAL A 73 4.67 -3.50 1.54
CA VAL A 73 4.08 -2.36 0.81
C VAL A 73 4.54 -2.39 -0.63
N VAL A 74 3.61 -2.16 -1.56
CA VAL A 74 3.92 -1.88 -2.97
C VAL A 74 3.42 -0.48 -3.27
N GLY A 75 4.30 0.39 -3.74
CA GLY A 75 3.99 1.80 -4.01
C GLY A 75 4.90 2.40 -5.08
N ASP A 76 4.85 3.71 -5.20
CA ASP A 76 5.56 4.48 -6.23
C ASP A 76 6.22 5.76 -5.67
N THR A 77 5.96 6.10 -4.41
CA THR A 77 6.40 7.37 -3.81
C THR A 77 7.38 7.18 -2.65
N GLU A 78 8.20 8.21 -2.38
CA GLU A 78 9.01 8.26 -1.15
C GLU A 78 8.14 8.18 0.11
N ASP A 79 6.94 8.76 0.06
CA ASP A 79 5.96 8.69 1.14
C ASP A 79 5.57 7.24 1.47
N ASP A 80 5.52 6.33 0.49
CA ASP A 80 5.27 4.90 0.73
C ASP A 80 6.45 4.25 1.46
N VAL A 81 7.68 4.57 1.06
CA VAL A 81 8.90 4.06 1.71
C VAL A 81 8.96 4.52 3.17
N ILE A 82 8.73 5.81 3.42
CA ILE A 82 8.76 6.36 4.78
C ILE A 82 7.62 5.79 5.63
N ALA A 83 6.42 5.67 5.06
CA ALA A 83 5.28 5.10 5.77
C ALA A 83 5.51 3.63 6.12
N ALA A 84 6.07 2.82 5.21
CA ALA A 84 6.44 1.43 5.45
C ALA A 84 7.51 1.30 6.55
N ARG A 85 8.54 2.16 6.51
CA ARG A 85 9.58 2.21 7.56
C ARG A 85 8.98 2.53 8.93
N LYS A 86 8.07 3.49 9.00
CA LYS A 86 7.35 3.83 10.25
C LYS A 86 6.35 2.75 10.67
N ALA A 87 5.85 1.93 9.75
CA ALA A 87 4.98 0.80 10.00
C ALA A 87 5.78 -0.46 10.40
N ALA A 88 6.66 -0.33 11.40
CA ALA A 88 7.54 -1.39 11.90
C ALA A 88 8.65 -1.87 10.95
N GLY A 89 9.11 -1.01 10.03
CA GLY A 89 10.26 -1.34 9.17
C GLY A 89 9.96 -2.41 8.13
N ILE A 90 8.69 -2.57 7.73
CA ILE A 90 8.30 -3.63 6.79
C ILE A 90 8.89 -3.41 5.40
N PRO A 91 9.07 -4.49 4.62
CA PRO A 91 9.60 -4.37 3.27
C PRO A 91 8.72 -3.47 2.39
N VAL A 92 9.35 -2.79 1.43
CA VAL A 92 8.66 -1.97 0.44
C VAL A 92 9.26 -2.23 -0.95
N ALA A 93 8.38 -2.49 -1.91
CA ALA A 93 8.73 -2.53 -3.33
C ALA A 93 8.20 -1.24 -3.97
N ILE A 94 9.09 -0.48 -4.61
CA ILE A 94 8.72 0.70 -5.39
C ILE A 94 8.79 0.34 -6.86
N LEU A 95 7.71 0.62 -7.56
CA LEU A 95 7.67 0.58 -9.01
C LEU A 95 7.95 2.00 -9.53
N GLU A 96 8.68 2.13 -10.63
CA GLU A 96 8.84 3.40 -11.32
C GLU A 96 7.47 3.81 -11.91
N GLY A 97 6.70 4.61 -11.16
CA GLY A 97 5.43 5.19 -11.59
C GLY A 97 5.62 6.59 -12.19
N GLU A 98 4.63 7.07 -12.95
CA GLU A 98 4.65 8.32 -13.74
C GLU A 98 4.70 9.64 -12.93
N ASP A 99 4.87 9.61 -11.59
CA ASP A 99 5.12 10.85 -10.85
C ASP A 99 6.56 11.32 -11.12
N HIS A 100 6.72 11.98 -12.26
CA HIS A 100 7.91 12.67 -12.75
C HIS A 100 8.30 13.82 -11.81
N LYS A 101 8.81 13.47 -10.64
CA LYS A 101 9.88 14.22 -10.00
C LYS A 101 10.99 13.21 -9.81
N GLN A 102 12.12 13.42 -10.49
CA GLN A 102 13.37 12.77 -10.12
C GLN A 102 13.63 13.12 -8.65
N GLN A 103 13.10 12.32 -7.74
CA GLN A 103 13.42 12.39 -6.33
C GLN A 103 14.66 11.51 -6.18
N GLU A 104 15.80 12.17 -6.00
CA GLU A 104 17.01 11.50 -5.53
C GLU A 104 16.70 10.88 -4.17
N PHE A 105 16.54 9.57 -4.14
CA PHE A 105 16.42 8.85 -2.88
C PHE A 105 17.76 8.94 -2.13
N PRO A 106 17.81 9.55 -0.92
CA PRO A 106 19.09 9.78 -0.22
C PRO A 106 19.65 8.51 0.46
N TRP A 107 19.14 7.32 0.10
CA TRP A 107 19.46 6.05 0.75
C TRP A 107 19.72 4.95 -0.28
N PRO A 108 20.65 4.01 -0.02
CA PRO A 108 20.89 2.89 -0.93
C PRO A 108 19.62 2.05 -1.07
N TYR A 109 19.05 2.05 -2.28
CA TYR A 109 17.95 1.20 -2.66
C TYR A 109 18.49 -0.23 -2.81
N TRP A 110 17.99 -1.19 -2.02
CA TRP A 110 18.39 -2.59 -2.15
C TRP A 110 17.92 -3.13 -3.50
N ARG A 111 18.84 -3.18 -4.47
CA ARG A 111 18.69 -3.91 -5.73
C ARG A 111 19.20 -5.34 -5.55
N GLU A 112 18.55 -6.13 -4.71
CA GLU A 112 18.79 -7.56 -4.71
C GLU A 112 17.51 -8.30 -5.07
N LYS A 113 17.67 -9.18 -6.06
CA LYS A 113 16.65 -9.91 -6.79
C LYS A 113 15.63 -10.52 -5.83
N ILE A 114 14.36 -10.16 -6.00
CA ILE A 114 13.27 -11.04 -5.61
C ILE A 114 13.45 -12.29 -6.48
N ILE A 115 13.75 -13.41 -5.82
CA ILE A 115 13.99 -14.74 -6.40
C ILE A 115 12.71 -15.23 -7.08
#